data_AF-A0AAF0CF81-F1
#
_entry.id   AF-A0AAF0CF81-F1
#
_cell.length_a   1.000
_cell.length_b   1.000
_cell.length_c   1.000
_cell.angle_alpha   90.00
_cell.angle_beta   90.00
_cell.angle_gamma   90.00
#
_symmetry.space_group_name_H-M   'P 1'
#
loop_
_entity.id
_entity.type
_entity.pdbx_description
1 polymer ?
#
loop_
_entity_poly.entity_id
_entity_poly.type
_entity_poly.pdbx_seq_one_letter_code
_entity_poly.pdbx_strand_id
1 'polypeptide(L)'
;MKKFTKVLLPLGLVWISPALLAAAEPTTVNAQITDAVEKPAIAEGNVENKVADTGKTTTEPTTGPVTGKEAVAEPAVKVQEGKEQTSVVKADSEAKEINAEPDAQQLLEFIDSLRGYQDQSFTFDLSNVSFKDNEQKHRNKLAVKVLSDASLVEFTAPARSKGRKILKQAQNMWIRFPGTRNVLRISPAQRLLGEASNGDVTGTNFSQDYSASYEGMEMLDDKQVLKLKLDAKHDKATYKQVMFYLDSENKLPLRSDFYARSGKLAKQAYYTMFKEFDGDLKLHRMKLVDPIMEGSYTWMMFDNYQKQELDAAIFHKDALTR
;
A
#
# COMPACT_ATOMS: atom_id res chain seq x y z
N MET A 1 -26.58 68.08 31.08
CA MET A 1 -27.73 67.20 31.34
C MET A 1 -27.31 65.74 31.13
N LYS A 2 -27.69 64.88 32.08
CA LYS A 2 -27.66 63.40 32.12
C LYS A 2 -26.29 62.68 32.19
N LYS A 3 -26.19 61.93 33.30
CA LYS A 3 -25.06 61.19 33.88
C LYS A 3 -24.92 59.82 33.20
N PHE A 4 -23.70 59.37 32.97
CA PHE A 4 -23.39 57.98 32.63
C PHE A 4 -23.27 57.16 33.93
N THR A 5 -24.19 56.21 34.11
CA THR A 5 -24.15 55.22 35.19
C THR A 5 -23.35 54.01 34.72
N LYS A 6 -22.21 53.73 35.35
CA LYS A 6 -21.46 52.46 35.23
C LYS A 6 -22.26 51.36 35.93
N VAL A 7 -22.52 50.26 35.22
CA VAL A 7 -22.98 48.99 35.81
C VAL A 7 -21.80 48.03 35.83
N LEU A 8 -21.46 47.56 37.03
CA LEU A 8 -20.44 46.58 37.35
C LEU A 8 -21.11 45.20 37.36
N LEU A 9 -20.65 44.26 36.55
CA LEU A 9 -21.07 42.84 36.58
C LEU A 9 -19.99 42.01 37.30
N PRO A 10 -20.37 40.97 38.07
CA PRO A 10 -19.43 40.24 38.92
C PRO A 10 -18.60 39.23 38.12
N LEU A 11 -17.32 39.09 38.47
CA LEU A 11 -16.47 37.97 38.06
C LEU A 11 -17.01 36.67 38.69
N GLY A 12 -17.59 35.80 37.88
CA GLY A 12 -17.84 34.40 38.24
C GLY A 12 -16.62 33.56 37.92
N LEU A 13 -15.93 33.10 38.97
CA LEU A 13 -14.85 32.12 38.90
C LEU A 13 -15.50 30.73 38.74
N VAL A 14 -15.42 30.12 37.55
CA VAL A 14 -15.87 28.73 37.34
C VAL A 14 -14.68 27.81 37.53
N TRP A 15 -14.71 27.03 38.62
CA TRP A 15 -13.83 25.88 38.82
C TRP A 15 -14.27 24.75 37.87
N ILE A 16 -13.40 24.34 36.95
CA ILE A 16 -13.60 23.13 36.15
C ILE A 16 -12.96 21.96 36.91
N SER A 17 -13.78 21.05 37.43
CA SER A 17 -13.32 19.79 38.02
C SER A 17 -12.67 18.88 36.96
N PRO A 18 -11.51 18.25 37.23
CA PRO A 18 -10.88 17.28 36.34
C PRO A 18 -11.40 15.87 36.65
N ALA A 19 -12.53 15.47 36.06
CA ALA A 19 -12.99 14.09 36.10
C ALA A 19 -14.04 13.81 35.02
N LEU A 20 -13.60 13.64 33.77
CA LEU A 20 -14.27 12.74 32.83
C LEU A 20 -13.33 12.39 31.66
N LEU A 21 -12.19 11.78 31.99
CA LEU A 21 -11.41 11.00 31.03
C LEU A 21 -11.90 9.55 31.15
N ALA A 22 -12.97 9.22 30.41
CA ALA A 22 -13.40 7.85 30.21
C ALA A 22 -13.16 7.50 28.74
N ALA A 23 -12.35 6.46 28.55
CA ALA A 23 -11.89 5.93 27.29
C ALA A 23 -13.04 5.67 26.30
N ALA A 24 -12.94 6.24 25.11
CA ALA A 24 -13.63 5.71 23.95
C ALA A 24 -12.82 4.51 23.44
N GLU A 25 -13.30 3.30 23.75
CA GLU A 25 -12.70 2.04 23.28
C GLU A 25 -12.79 1.92 21.75
N PRO A 26 -11.72 1.48 21.05
CA PRO A 26 -11.75 1.23 19.61
C PRO A 26 -12.27 -0.18 19.31
N THR A 27 -13.55 -0.47 19.54
CA THR A 27 -14.04 -1.87 19.43
C THR A 27 -15.26 -2.11 18.52
N THR A 28 -15.96 -1.08 18.02
CA THR A 28 -17.19 -1.32 17.22
C THR A 28 -17.05 -1.20 15.70
N VAL A 29 -15.93 -0.68 15.17
CA VAL A 29 -15.72 -0.59 13.71
C VAL A 29 -15.09 -1.86 13.13
N ASN A 30 -14.27 -2.58 13.89
CA ASN A 30 -13.64 -3.83 13.43
C ASN A 30 -14.66 -4.96 13.23
N ALA A 31 -15.71 -5.03 14.04
CA ALA A 31 -16.74 -6.08 13.96
C ALA A 31 -17.59 -6.01 12.68
N GLN A 32 -17.90 -4.79 12.19
CA GLN A 32 -18.65 -4.62 10.93
C GLN A 32 -17.79 -4.87 9.68
N ILE A 33 -16.45 -4.96 9.83
CA ILE A 33 -15.52 -5.28 8.75
C ILE A 33 -15.32 -6.79 8.64
N THR A 34 -15.31 -7.54 9.75
CA THR A 34 -15.21 -9.01 9.75
C THR A 34 -16.45 -9.70 9.14
N ASP A 35 -17.66 -9.23 9.44
CA ASP A 35 -18.90 -9.85 8.90
C ASP A 35 -19.06 -9.71 7.39
N ALA A 36 -18.36 -8.75 6.77
CA ALA A 36 -18.42 -8.52 5.33
C ALA A 36 -17.41 -9.35 4.51
N VAL A 37 -16.55 -10.14 5.17
CA VAL A 37 -15.42 -10.83 4.55
C VAL A 37 -15.51 -12.37 4.65
N GLU A 38 -16.23 -12.97 5.61
CA GLU A 38 -16.01 -14.38 5.97
C GLU A 38 -17.09 -15.42 5.60
N LYS A 39 -18.14 -15.10 4.82
CA LYS A 39 -19.16 -16.11 4.46
C LYS A 39 -18.98 -16.67 3.03
N PRO A 40 -18.32 -17.84 2.84
CA PRO A 40 -18.44 -18.59 1.61
C PRO A 40 -19.81 -19.28 1.58
N ALA A 41 -20.57 -19.08 0.50
CA ALA A 41 -21.75 -19.87 0.21
C ALA A 41 -21.29 -21.24 -0.31
N ILE A 42 -21.31 -22.25 0.56
CA ILE A 42 -21.20 -23.65 0.16
C ILE A 42 -22.61 -24.25 0.25
N ALA A 43 -23.17 -24.58 -0.92
CA ALA A 43 -24.37 -25.38 -1.02
C ALA A 43 -23.99 -26.84 -0.77
N GLU A 44 -24.66 -27.45 0.20
CA GLU A 44 -24.56 -28.86 0.53
C GLU A 44 -25.08 -29.73 -0.63
N GLY A 45 -24.27 -30.69 -1.06
CA GLY A 45 -24.60 -31.70 -2.05
C GLY A 45 -23.97 -33.02 -1.64
N ASN A 46 -24.78 -33.85 -0.99
CA ASN A 46 -24.47 -35.13 -0.36
C ASN A 46 -24.32 -36.25 -1.43
N VAL A 47 -23.21 -37.01 -1.43
CA VAL A 47 -23.17 -38.38 -1.99
C VAL A 47 -22.14 -39.25 -1.23
N GLU A 48 -22.67 -40.24 -0.49
CA GLU A 48 -21.99 -41.43 0.01
C GLU A 48 -21.49 -42.34 -1.12
N ASN A 49 -20.28 -42.92 -1.02
CA ASN A 49 -20.06 -44.36 -0.77
C ASN A 49 -18.62 -44.87 -0.99
N LYS A 50 -18.11 -45.55 0.06
CA LYS A 50 -17.61 -46.96 0.10
C LYS A 50 -16.19 -47.36 -0.41
N VAL A 51 -15.30 -47.55 0.58
CA VAL A 51 -14.38 -48.68 0.91
C VAL A 51 -14.00 -49.74 -0.15
N ALA A 52 -12.67 -49.98 -0.31
CA ALA A 52 -11.91 -51.27 -0.28
C ALA A 52 -10.41 -50.95 -0.60
N ASP A 53 -9.39 -51.19 0.23
CA ASP A 53 -8.74 -52.40 0.79
C ASP A 53 -7.77 -53.17 -0.15
N THR A 54 -6.66 -53.62 0.44
CA THR A 54 -5.53 -54.49 0.02
C THR A 54 -4.36 -53.82 -0.72
N GLY A 55 -3.06 -53.96 -0.37
CA GLY A 55 -2.36 -54.66 0.71
C GLY A 55 -0.82 -54.65 0.49
N LYS A 56 -0.05 -54.41 1.57
CA LYS A 56 1.17 -55.15 2.06
C LYS A 56 2.39 -55.35 1.11
N THR A 57 3.66 -55.03 1.45
CA THR A 57 4.62 -55.78 2.33
C THR A 57 5.99 -55.05 2.27
N THR A 58 6.61 -54.56 3.38
CA THR A 58 7.75 -55.13 4.20
C THR A 58 8.99 -55.56 3.37
N THR A 59 10.25 -55.15 3.58
CA THR A 59 11.16 -55.34 4.75
C THR A 59 12.47 -54.50 4.69
N GLU A 60 12.91 -54.01 5.85
CA GLU A 60 14.27 -53.59 6.29
C GLU A 60 15.23 -54.80 6.54
N PRO A 61 16.41 -54.69 7.21
CA PRO A 61 17.58 -53.77 7.17
C PRO A 61 18.94 -54.56 7.12
N THR A 62 20.13 -53.92 7.27
CA THR A 62 21.22 -54.31 8.21
C THR A 62 22.50 -53.41 8.12
N THR A 63 22.89 -52.83 9.28
CA THR A 63 24.23 -52.74 9.94
C THR A 63 25.47 -52.08 9.31
N GLY A 64 26.08 -51.12 10.06
CA GLY A 64 27.44 -50.54 9.90
C GLY A 64 28.55 -51.40 10.55
N PRO A 65 29.61 -50.85 11.23
CA PRO A 65 30.30 -49.54 11.19
C PRO A 65 31.84 -49.71 10.97
N VAL A 66 32.69 -48.66 11.11
CA VAL A 66 34.04 -48.65 11.76
C VAL A 66 34.78 -47.29 11.62
N THR A 67 35.56 -47.01 12.66
CA THR A 67 36.28 -45.85 13.22
C THR A 67 37.65 -45.44 12.62
N GLY A 68 38.11 -44.22 12.97
CA GLY A 68 39.53 -43.81 13.13
C GLY A 68 39.79 -42.32 12.81
N LYS A 69 39.78 -41.36 13.76
CA LYS A 69 40.91 -40.84 14.60
C LYS A 69 42.26 -40.65 13.88
N GLU A 70 42.70 -39.40 13.74
CA GLU A 70 43.97 -38.91 14.29
C GLU A 70 44.12 -37.37 14.17
N ALA A 71 44.61 -36.77 15.26
CA ALA A 71 45.01 -35.37 15.38
C ALA A 71 46.51 -35.37 15.71
N VAL A 72 47.30 -34.45 15.14
CA VAL A 72 48.67 -34.17 15.61
C VAL A 72 48.96 -32.67 15.49
N ALA A 73 49.66 -32.19 16.50
CA ALA A 73 49.90 -30.82 16.90
C ALA A 73 51.05 -30.10 16.17
N GLU A 74 51.01 -28.77 16.27
CA GLU A 74 52.13 -27.82 16.34
C GLU A 74 53.32 -28.33 17.21
N PRO A 75 54.58 -27.87 17.01
CA PRO A 75 54.95 -26.45 17.24
C PRO A 75 56.18 -25.88 16.50
N ALA A 76 56.37 -24.56 16.63
CA ALA A 76 57.59 -23.89 17.15
C ALA A 76 58.03 -22.62 16.40
N VAL A 77 58.36 -21.61 17.21
CA VAL A 77 58.73 -20.21 16.91
C VAL A 77 60.25 -19.99 17.02
N LYS A 78 60.82 -19.06 16.23
CA LYS A 78 61.98 -18.15 16.54
C LYS A 78 62.15 -17.14 15.38
N VAL A 79 61.83 -15.84 15.52
CA VAL A 79 62.60 -14.67 16.06
C VAL A 79 63.82 -14.22 15.22
N GLN A 80 63.76 -12.98 14.69
CA GLN A 80 64.80 -11.92 14.60
C GLN A 80 64.20 -10.67 13.89
N GLU A 81 63.89 -9.54 14.55
CA GLU A 81 64.71 -8.37 14.99
C GLU A 81 64.91 -7.24 13.95
N GLY A 82 64.39 -6.04 14.26
CA GLY A 82 65.04 -4.74 14.01
C GLY A 82 64.49 -3.79 12.94
N LYS A 83 63.68 -2.78 13.33
CA LYS A 83 64.08 -1.35 13.42
C LYS A 83 62.89 -0.40 13.61
N GLU A 84 63.08 0.56 14.51
CA GLU A 84 62.19 1.69 14.85
C GLU A 84 61.88 2.61 13.67
N GLN A 85 60.67 3.17 13.67
CA GLN A 85 60.49 4.59 13.34
C GLN A 85 59.20 5.13 13.95
N THR A 86 59.38 6.03 14.91
CA THR A 86 58.36 6.88 15.50
C THR A 86 57.88 7.89 14.45
N SER A 87 56.58 7.98 14.20
CA SER A 87 55.98 9.24 13.75
C SER A 87 54.58 9.36 14.35
N VAL A 88 54.45 10.41 15.16
CA VAL A 88 53.20 10.91 15.72
C VAL A 88 52.39 11.47 14.55
N VAL A 89 51.25 10.86 14.23
CA VAL A 89 50.23 11.50 13.40
C VAL A 89 48.96 11.60 14.23
N LYS A 90 48.54 12.84 14.38
CA LYS A 90 47.37 13.33 15.11
C LYS A 90 46.15 12.42 14.92
N ALA A 91 45.61 12.00 16.06
CA ALA A 91 44.18 11.82 16.24
C ALA A 91 43.50 13.15 15.87
N ASP A 92 42.69 13.11 14.82
CA ASP A 92 41.52 13.98 14.55
C ASP A 92 40.88 13.44 13.26
N SER A 93 40.31 12.25 13.33
CA SER A 93 39.39 11.75 12.31
C SER A 93 38.28 10.94 12.96
N GLU A 94 37.58 11.55 13.91
CA GLU A 94 36.28 11.05 14.36
C GLU A 94 35.17 11.95 13.81
N ALA A 95 34.23 11.26 13.15
CA ALA A 95 32.83 11.62 12.97
C ALA A 95 32.50 12.92 12.23
N LYS A 96 32.57 12.84 10.89
CA LYS A 96 31.53 13.45 10.06
C LYS A 96 30.64 12.33 9.52
N GLU A 97 29.72 11.84 10.35
CA GLU A 97 28.49 11.23 9.82
C GLU A 97 27.79 12.33 9.04
N ILE A 98 28.05 12.36 7.74
CA ILE A 98 27.21 13.04 6.78
C ILE A 98 25.89 12.27 6.83
N ASN A 99 24.93 12.74 7.63
CA ASN A 99 23.53 12.36 7.48
C ASN A 99 23.11 12.83 6.07
N ALA A 100 23.39 12.01 5.08
CA ALA A 100 22.95 12.24 3.72
C ALA A 100 21.43 12.26 3.73
N GLU A 101 20.84 13.28 3.10
CA GLU A 101 19.40 13.34 2.95
C GLU A 101 18.89 12.06 2.28
N PRO A 102 17.73 11.52 2.70
CA PRO A 102 17.17 10.32 2.08
C PRO A 102 16.99 10.53 0.57
N ASP A 103 17.36 9.53 -0.22
CA ASP A 103 17.11 9.56 -1.67
C ASP A 103 15.60 9.41 -1.91
N ALA A 104 14.98 10.54 -2.26
CA ALA A 104 13.53 10.63 -2.50
C ALA A 104 13.06 9.70 -3.63
N GLN A 105 13.90 9.48 -4.64
CA GLN A 105 13.54 8.64 -5.77
C GLN A 105 13.58 7.15 -5.39
N GLN A 106 14.56 6.73 -4.59
CA GLN A 106 14.60 5.38 -4.02
C GLN A 106 13.42 5.11 -3.09
N LEU A 107 13.04 6.09 -2.27
CA LEU A 107 11.83 5.99 -1.44
C LEU A 107 10.56 5.87 -2.28
N LEU A 108 10.49 6.57 -3.41
CA LEU A 108 9.36 6.46 -4.34
C LEU A 108 9.29 5.06 -4.97
N GLU A 109 10.42 4.49 -5.37
CA GLU A 109 10.51 3.12 -5.89
C GLU A 109 10.13 2.09 -4.83
N PHE A 110 10.49 2.34 -3.55
CA PHE A 110 10.01 1.53 -2.43
C PHE A 110 8.48 1.62 -2.26
N ILE A 111 7.88 2.81 -2.35
CA ILE A 111 6.41 2.96 -2.30
C ILE A 111 5.75 2.16 -3.43
N ASP A 112 6.32 2.17 -4.64
CA ASP A 112 5.80 1.39 -5.76
C ASP A 112 5.93 -0.13 -5.51
N SER A 113 7.01 -0.58 -4.86
CA SER A 113 7.19 -2.00 -4.50
C SER A 113 6.17 -2.50 -3.47
N LEU A 114 5.62 -1.61 -2.62
CA LEU A 114 4.51 -1.96 -1.72
C LEU A 114 3.19 -2.16 -2.48
N ARG A 115 3.07 -1.68 -3.71
CA ARG A 115 1.80 -1.71 -4.48
C ARG A 115 1.80 -2.75 -5.60
N GLY A 116 2.97 -3.30 -5.96
CA GLY A 116 3.14 -4.27 -7.04
C GLY A 116 4.49 -4.98 -7.00
N TYR A 117 4.90 -5.59 -8.11
CA TYR A 117 6.17 -6.32 -8.22
C TYR A 117 7.13 -5.69 -9.24
N GLN A 118 7.11 -4.36 -9.35
CA GLN A 118 7.97 -3.57 -10.24
C GLN A 118 7.90 -4.08 -11.70
N ASP A 119 8.95 -4.72 -12.19
CA ASP A 119 9.07 -5.18 -13.57
C ASP A 119 8.38 -6.53 -13.85
N GLN A 120 7.93 -7.24 -12.80
CA GLN A 120 7.26 -8.54 -12.96
C GLN A 120 5.76 -8.35 -13.21
N SER A 121 5.19 -9.23 -14.02
CA SER A 121 3.74 -9.30 -14.19
C SER A 121 3.08 -10.00 -13.01
N PHE A 122 1.90 -9.52 -12.64
CA PHE A 122 1.18 -10.02 -11.48
C PHE A 122 -0.32 -9.77 -11.57
N THR A 123 -1.05 -10.41 -10.66
CA THR A 123 -2.47 -10.18 -10.44
C THR A 123 -2.75 -9.88 -8.98
N PHE A 124 -3.88 -9.23 -8.71
CA PHE A 124 -4.43 -9.06 -7.37
C PHE A 124 -5.94 -8.83 -7.44
N ASP A 125 -6.61 -9.08 -6.32
CA ASP A 125 -8.02 -8.78 -6.13
C ASP A 125 -8.18 -7.45 -5.40
N LEU A 126 -9.10 -6.60 -5.88
CA LEU A 126 -9.42 -5.32 -5.27
C LEU A 126 -10.89 -5.26 -4.89
N SER A 127 -11.15 -5.08 -3.59
CA SER A 127 -12.46 -4.77 -3.06
C SER A 127 -12.56 -3.28 -2.73
N ASN A 128 -13.62 -2.64 -3.21
CA ASN A 128 -13.88 -1.23 -2.97
C ASN A 128 -15.22 -1.06 -2.25
N VAL A 129 -15.24 -0.33 -1.15
CA VAL A 129 -16.46 -0.05 -0.37
C VAL A 129 -16.54 1.44 -0.07
N SER A 130 -17.55 2.10 -0.65
CA SER A 130 -17.79 3.54 -0.45
C SER A 130 -18.84 3.80 0.61
N PHE A 131 -18.63 4.87 1.36
CA PHE A 131 -19.49 5.32 2.46
C PHE A 131 -19.78 6.81 2.31
N LYS A 132 -20.94 7.21 2.82
CA LYS A 132 -21.29 8.61 3.08
C LYS A 132 -22.02 8.68 4.42
N ASP A 133 -21.56 9.54 5.31
CA ASP A 133 -22.14 9.71 6.65
C ASP A 133 -22.22 8.37 7.41
N ASN A 134 -21.16 7.57 7.29
CA ASN A 134 -21.02 6.20 7.81
C ASN A 134 -22.02 5.16 7.26
N GLU A 135 -22.81 5.50 6.24
CA GLU A 135 -23.68 4.55 5.55
C GLU A 135 -22.99 3.98 4.31
N GLN A 136 -22.96 2.65 4.19
CA GLN A 136 -22.38 1.97 3.04
C GLN A 136 -23.23 2.23 1.78
N LYS A 137 -22.64 2.84 0.75
CA LYS A 137 -23.34 3.17 -0.50
C LYS A 137 -23.11 2.13 -1.59
N HIS A 138 -21.86 1.76 -1.82
CA HIS A 138 -21.49 0.84 -2.90
C HIS A 138 -20.39 -0.11 -2.45
N ARG A 139 -20.46 -1.35 -2.96
CA ARG A 139 -19.39 -2.34 -2.85
C ARG A 139 -19.10 -2.90 -4.24
N ASN A 140 -17.84 -3.02 -4.61
CA ASN A 140 -17.39 -3.63 -5.87
C ASN A 140 -16.25 -4.60 -5.59
N LYS A 141 -16.17 -5.66 -6.39
CA LYS A 141 -15.00 -6.54 -6.46
C LYS A 141 -14.43 -6.49 -7.86
N LEU A 142 -13.11 -6.48 -7.93
CA LEU A 142 -12.33 -6.29 -9.14
C LEU A 142 -11.22 -7.32 -9.16
N ALA A 143 -10.97 -7.92 -10.32
CA ALA A 143 -9.75 -8.66 -10.60
C ALA A 143 -8.83 -7.75 -11.42
N VAL A 144 -7.57 -7.61 -11.00
CA VAL A 144 -6.60 -6.72 -11.65
C VAL A 144 -5.42 -7.54 -12.15
N LYS A 145 -5.04 -7.29 -13.40
CA LYS A 145 -3.84 -7.85 -14.03
C LYS A 145 -2.91 -6.70 -14.38
N VAL A 146 -1.62 -6.84 -14.09
CA VAL A 146 -0.61 -5.79 -14.32
C VAL A 146 0.57 -6.38 -15.06
N LEU A 147 1.01 -5.68 -16.11
CA LEU A 147 2.20 -5.99 -16.89
C LEU A 147 2.92 -4.66 -17.20
N SER A 148 4.05 -4.41 -16.55
CA SER A 148 4.81 -3.17 -16.69
C SER A 148 3.92 -1.92 -16.47
N ASP A 149 3.77 -1.05 -17.46
CA ASP A 149 2.95 0.18 -17.39
C ASP A 149 1.45 -0.04 -17.71
N ALA A 150 1.06 -1.26 -18.05
CA ALA A 150 -0.28 -1.63 -18.47
C ALA A 150 -1.03 -2.39 -17.37
N SER A 151 -2.35 -2.17 -17.32
CA SER A 151 -3.22 -2.89 -16.40
C SER A 151 -4.56 -3.20 -17.03
N LEU A 152 -5.11 -4.38 -16.76
CA LEU A 152 -6.46 -4.75 -17.10
C LEU A 152 -7.25 -4.99 -15.81
N VAL A 153 -8.27 -4.16 -15.58
CA VAL A 153 -9.19 -4.27 -14.45
C VAL A 153 -10.51 -4.83 -14.94
N GLU A 154 -10.99 -5.90 -14.33
CA GLU A 154 -12.30 -6.48 -14.60
C GLU A 154 -13.18 -6.44 -13.35
N PHE A 155 -14.39 -5.90 -13.49
CA PHE A 155 -15.40 -5.93 -12.45
C PHE A 155 -15.97 -7.34 -12.34
N THR A 156 -15.81 -7.96 -11.18
CA THR A 156 -16.30 -9.33 -10.89
C THR A 156 -17.62 -9.31 -10.11
N ALA A 157 -17.86 -8.26 -9.32
CA ALA A 157 -19.12 -8.02 -8.62
C ALA A 157 -19.36 -6.51 -8.38
N PRO A 158 -20.62 -6.07 -8.16
CA PRO A 158 -21.88 -6.84 -8.20
C PRO A 158 -22.31 -7.22 -9.63
N ALA A 159 -23.37 -8.02 -9.76
CA ALA A 159 -23.88 -8.51 -11.05
C ALA A 159 -24.10 -7.38 -12.08
N ARG A 160 -24.63 -6.23 -11.64
CA ARG A 160 -24.87 -5.05 -12.51
C ARG A 160 -23.62 -4.47 -13.17
N SER A 161 -22.44 -4.68 -12.60
CA SER A 161 -21.16 -4.19 -13.13
C SER A 161 -20.27 -5.31 -13.63
N LYS A 162 -20.66 -6.58 -13.45
CA LYS A 162 -19.85 -7.75 -13.79
C LYS A 162 -19.51 -7.74 -15.29
N GLY A 163 -18.24 -7.99 -15.60
CA GLY A 163 -17.72 -8.04 -16.98
C GLY A 163 -17.43 -6.66 -17.61
N ARG A 164 -17.63 -5.57 -16.86
CA ARG A 164 -17.06 -4.26 -17.22
C ARG A 164 -15.54 -4.34 -17.11
N LYS A 165 -14.83 -3.83 -18.12
CA LYS A 165 -13.36 -3.86 -18.17
C LYS A 165 -12.80 -2.47 -18.33
N ILE A 166 -11.68 -2.18 -17.67
CA ILE A 166 -10.87 -0.99 -17.87
C ILE A 166 -9.47 -1.44 -18.26
N LEU A 167 -8.97 -0.89 -19.36
CA LEU A 167 -7.60 -1.08 -19.80
C LEU A 167 -6.83 0.23 -19.62
N LYS A 168 -5.69 0.18 -18.93
CA LYS A 168 -4.66 1.21 -18.94
C LYS A 168 -3.50 0.72 -19.78
N GLN A 169 -2.98 1.58 -20.64
CA GLN A 169 -1.72 1.37 -21.37
C GLN A 169 -0.99 2.71 -21.41
N ALA A 170 0.17 2.80 -20.75
CA ALA A 170 0.82 4.06 -20.46
C ALA A 170 -0.16 5.10 -19.88
N GLN A 171 -0.29 6.25 -20.55
CA GLN A 171 -1.16 7.37 -20.19
C GLN A 171 -2.58 7.28 -20.75
N ASN A 172 -2.91 6.20 -21.47
CA ASN A 172 -4.21 6.03 -22.10
C ASN A 172 -5.06 5.03 -21.33
N MET A 173 -6.35 5.34 -21.22
CA MET A 173 -7.30 4.46 -20.56
C MET A 173 -8.56 4.30 -21.39
N TRP A 174 -9.09 3.09 -21.39
CA TRP A 174 -10.33 2.74 -22.06
C TRP A 174 -11.22 1.92 -21.16
N ILE A 175 -12.53 2.10 -21.30
CA ILE A 175 -13.55 1.32 -20.61
C ILE A 175 -14.45 0.61 -21.62
N ARG A 176 -14.78 -0.64 -21.32
CA ARG A 176 -15.80 -1.42 -22.04
C ARG A 176 -16.87 -1.88 -21.07
N PHE A 177 -18.13 -1.71 -21.47
CA PHE A 177 -19.29 -2.25 -20.76
C PHE A 177 -19.65 -3.65 -21.25
N PRO A 178 -20.18 -4.54 -20.38
CA PRO A 178 -20.69 -5.84 -20.80
C PRO A 178 -21.83 -5.69 -21.81
N GLY A 179 -21.96 -6.63 -22.75
CA GLY A 179 -23.02 -6.64 -23.76
C GLY A 179 -22.84 -5.66 -24.92
N THR A 180 -21.74 -4.89 -24.96
CA THR A 180 -21.42 -3.97 -26.06
C THR A 180 -19.97 -4.12 -26.51
N ARG A 181 -19.74 -3.89 -27.81
CA ARG A 181 -18.40 -3.78 -28.42
C ARG A 181 -17.83 -2.37 -28.33
N ASN A 182 -18.59 -1.41 -27.82
CA ASN A 182 -18.16 -0.02 -27.73
C ASN A 182 -17.09 0.14 -26.64
N VAL A 183 -15.94 0.68 -27.05
CA VAL A 183 -14.81 1.00 -26.16
C VAL A 183 -14.69 2.52 -26.08
N LEU A 184 -14.85 3.06 -24.89
CA LEU A 184 -14.80 4.50 -24.65
C LEU A 184 -13.47 4.88 -24.03
N ARG A 185 -12.86 5.97 -24.48
CA ARG A 185 -11.67 6.54 -23.83
C ARG A 185 -12.10 7.26 -22.55
N ILE A 186 -11.38 7.04 -21.46
CA ILE A 186 -11.59 7.68 -20.16
C ILE A 186 -10.30 8.36 -19.68
N SER A 187 -10.42 9.31 -18.76
CA SER A 187 -9.28 10.02 -18.17
C SER A 187 -8.89 9.38 -16.83
N PRO A 188 -7.58 9.30 -16.50
CA PRO A 188 -7.13 8.81 -15.19
C PRO A 188 -7.72 9.59 -14.01
N ALA A 189 -7.90 10.90 -14.15
CA ALA A 189 -8.41 11.78 -13.09
C ALA A 189 -9.92 11.68 -12.85
N GLN A 190 -10.67 11.02 -13.74
CA GLN A 190 -12.11 10.84 -13.57
C GLN A 190 -12.41 9.88 -12.41
N ARG A 191 -13.38 10.26 -11.57
CA ARG A 191 -13.91 9.43 -10.48
C ARG A 191 -14.54 8.14 -11.04
N LEU A 192 -14.23 7.01 -10.42
CA LEU A 192 -14.69 5.69 -10.86
C LEU A 192 -15.53 4.97 -9.79
N LEU A 193 -15.00 4.82 -8.56
CA LEU A 193 -15.60 4.03 -7.50
C LEU A 193 -15.54 4.74 -6.15
N GLY A 194 -16.68 5.31 -5.74
CA GLY A 194 -16.66 6.22 -4.59
C GLY A 194 -15.58 7.26 -4.80
N GLU A 195 -14.77 7.53 -3.77
CA GLU A 195 -13.69 8.51 -3.82
C GLU A 195 -12.52 8.09 -4.74
N ALA A 196 -12.45 6.84 -5.21
CA ALA A 196 -11.38 6.38 -6.09
C ALA A 196 -11.53 6.91 -7.53
N SER A 197 -10.46 7.45 -8.08
CA SER A 197 -10.32 7.78 -9.51
C SER A 197 -9.95 6.56 -10.34
N ASN A 198 -10.05 6.66 -11.67
CA ASN A 198 -9.59 5.64 -12.58
C ASN A 198 -8.12 5.27 -12.34
N GLY A 199 -7.25 6.28 -12.17
CA GLY A 199 -5.82 6.08 -11.92
C GLY A 199 -5.51 5.40 -10.58
N ASP A 200 -6.32 5.64 -9.55
CA ASP A 200 -6.14 4.98 -8.25
C ASP A 200 -6.46 3.47 -8.33
N VAL A 201 -7.43 3.08 -9.17
CA VAL A 201 -7.90 1.69 -9.32
C VAL A 201 -7.01 0.87 -10.24
N THR A 202 -6.55 1.44 -11.35
CA THR A 202 -5.70 0.71 -12.32
C THR A 202 -4.28 0.47 -11.84
N GLY A 203 -3.88 1.08 -10.72
CA GLY A 203 -2.49 1.07 -10.29
C GLY A 203 -1.68 2.08 -11.11
N THR A 204 -0.85 2.83 -10.40
CA THR A 204 0.13 3.74 -10.98
C THR A 204 1.44 3.44 -10.28
N ASN A 205 2.49 3.16 -11.05
CA ASN A 205 3.86 3.24 -10.56
C ASN A 205 4.20 4.72 -10.54
N PHE A 206 4.21 5.33 -9.36
CA PHE A 206 4.42 6.76 -9.23
C PHE A 206 5.81 7.16 -9.76
N SER A 207 6.82 6.31 -9.59
CA SER A 207 8.18 6.53 -10.10
C SER A 207 8.23 6.78 -11.61
N GLN A 208 7.29 6.24 -12.38
CA GLN A 208 7.24 6.45 -13.83
C GLN A 208 6.70 7.84 -14.20
N ASP A 209 5.65 8.29 -13.50
CA ASP A 209 4.89 9.50 -13.85
C ASP A 209 5.30 10.75 -13.06
N TYR A 210 6.07 10.58 -11.98
CA TYR A 210 6.44 11.66 -11.06
C TYR A 210 7.94 11.67 -10.76
N SER A 211 8.46 12.85 -10.46
CA SER A 211 9.79 13.05 -9.87
C SER A 211 9.65 13.36 -8.39
N ALA A 212 10.40 12.66 -7.55
CA ALA A 212 10.35 12.85 -6.10
C ALA A 212 11.41 13.85 -5.60
N SER A 213 11.03 14.68 -4.63
CA SER A 213 11.93 15.48 -3.80
C SER A 213 11.65 15.22 -2.31
N TYR A 214 12.70 15.23 -1.50
CA TYR A 214 12.59 15.16 -0.06
C TYR A 214 12.39 16.57 0.50
N GLU A 215 11.34 16.74 1.30
CA GLU A 215 10.93 18.04 1.84
C GLU A 215 11.24 18.19 3.34
N GLY A 216 11.96 17.22 3.93
CA GLY A 216 12.31 17.21 5.34
C GLY A 216 11.46 16.28 6.20
N MET A 217 11.69 16.36 7.51
CA MET A 217 10.88 15.68 8.52
C MET A 217 9.80 16.60 9.08
N GLU A 218 8.65 16.03 9.42
CA GLU A 218 7.53 16.73 10.05
C GLU A 218 6.92 15.82 11.13
N MET A 219 6.18 16.40 12.08
CA MET A 219 5.31 15.64 12.97
C MET A 219 3.93 15.53 12.33
N LEU A 220 3.48 14.31 12.04
CA LEU A 220 2.11 14.02 11.64
C LEU A 220 1.41 13.36 12.82
N ASP A 221 0.51 14.11 13.46
CA ASP A 221 -0.02 13.79 14.78
C ASP A 221 1.15 13.57 15.77
N ASP A 222 1.23 12.41 16.43
CA ASP A 222 2.31 12.05 17.37
C ASP A 222 3.43 11.23 16.73
N LYS A 223 3.51 11.17 15.39
CA LYS A 223 4.53 10.41 14.66
C LYS A 223 5.46 11.30 13.87
N GLN A 224 6.76 11.05 13.95
CA GLN A 224 7.73 11.65 13.05
C GLN A 224 7.61 11.01 11.66
N VAL A 225 7.56 11.83 10.63
CA VAL A 225 7.41 11.38 9.24
C VAL A 225 8.43 12.03 8.32
N LEU A 226 8.86 11.29 7.31
CA LEU A 226 9.54 11.85 6.13
C LEU A 226 8.48 12.39 5.18
N LYS A 227 8.69 13.62 4.70
CA LYS A 227 7.81 14.25 3.71
C LYS A 227 8.45 14.17 2.34
N LEU A 228 7.74 13.56 1.40
CA LEU A 228 8.14 13.51 0.00
C LEU A 228 7.14 14.29 -0.84
N LYS A 229 7.65 15.09 -1.77
CA LYS A 229 6.85 15.76 -2.78
C LYS A 229 7.10 15.11 -4.13
N LEU A 230 6.02 14.81 -4.83
CA LEU A 230 6.03 14.18 -6.14
C LEU A 230 5.43 15.16 -7.13
N ASP A 231 6.24 15.70 -8.05
CA ASP A 231 5.76 16.55 -9.14
C ASP A 231 5.59 15.72 -10.41
N ALA A 232 4.44 15.88 -11.09
CA ALA A 232 4.16 15.16 -12.32
C ALA A 232 5.15 15.52 -13.43
N LYS A 233 5.71 14.50 -14.09
CA LYS A 233 6.64 14.65 -15.23
C LYS A 233 5.94 15.14 -16.50
N HIS A 234 4.62 14.99 -16.58
CA HIS A 234 3.80 15.39 -17.72
C HIS A 234 2.37 15.76 -17.30
N ASP A 235 1.69 16.52 -18.15
CA ASP A 235 0.33 16.99 -17.91
C ASP A 235 -0.71 15.85 -17.81
N LYS A 236 -0.49 14.72 -18.48
CA LYS A 236 -1.41 13.57 -18.52
C LYS A 236 -1.51 12.77 -17.21
N ALA A 237 -0.66 13.04 -16.24
CA ALA A 237 -0.71 12.38 -14.94
C ALA A 237 -2.05 12.64 -14.24
N THR A 238 -2.48 11.69 -13.40
CA THR A 238 -3.75 11.77 -12.66
C THR A 238 -3.83 13.04 -11.80
N TYR A 239 -2.72 13.38 -11.15
CA TYR A 239 -2.61 14.55 -10.27
C TYR A 239 -1.41 15.39 -10.69
N LYS A 240 -1.45 16.69 -10.40
CA LYS A 240 -0.31 17.57 -10.69
C LYS A 240 0.82 17.35 -9.69
N GLN A 241 0.46 17.08 -8.44
CA GLN A 241 1.39 16.87 -7.35
C GLN A 241 0.78 15.90 -6.33
N VAL A 242 1.65 15.14 -5.67
CA VAL A 242 1.29 14.29 -4.52
C VAL A 242 2.28 14.55 -3.40
N MET A 243 1.80 14.75 -2.18
CA MET A 243 2.64 14.76 -0.98
C MET A 243 2.50 13.41 -0.27
N PHE A 244 3.61 12.73 -0.03
CA PHE A 244 3.65 11.51 0.77
C PHE A 244 4.23 11.81 2.15
N TYR A 245 3.65 11.15 3.16
CA TYR A 245 4.10 11.18 4.54
C TYR A 245 4.43 9.75 4.95
N LEU A 246 5.72 9.46 5.06
CA LEU A 246 6.24 8.13 5.37
C LEU A 246 6.67 8.07 6.83
N ASP A 247 6.36 6.99 7.53
CA ASP A 247 6.86 6.76 8.87
C ASP A 247 8.40 6.84 8.91
N SER A 248 8.99 7.60 9.83
CA SER A 248 10.44 7.80 9.85
C SER A 248 11.23 6.55 10.21
N GLU A 249 10.62 5.56 10.87
CA GLU A 249 11.31 4.34 11.30
C GLU A 249 11.31 3.28 10.19
N ASN A 250 10.14 2.95 9.66
CA ASN A 250 9.98 1.85 8.69
C ASN A 250 9.71 2.30 7.25
N LYS A 251 9.60 3.61 6.99
CA LYS A 251 9.37 4.24 5.68
C LYS A 251 8.04 3.87 5.02
N LEU A 252 7.13 3.16 5.71
CA LEU A 252 5.81 2.85 5.17
C LEU A 252 4.99 4.14 5.04
N PRO A 253 4.24 4.31 3.93
CA PRO A 253 3.38 5.46 3.80
C PRO A 253 2.27 5.40 4.85
N LEU A 254 2.01 6.53 5.50
CA LEU A 254 0.92 6.70 6.47
C LEU A 254 -0.23 7.49 5.83
N ARG A 255 0.12 8.55 5.11
CA ARG A 255 -0.81 9.43 4.38
C ARG A 255 -0.23 9.88 3.06
N SER A 256 -1.10 10.15 2.09
CA SER A 256 -0.77 10.98 0.94
C SER A 256 -1.87 11.98 0.63
N ASP A 257 -1.46 13.17 0.19
CA ASP A 257 -2.33 14.27 -0.21
C ASP A 257 -2.15 14.51 -1.71
N PHE A 258 -3.24 14.41 -2.47
CA PHE A 258 -3.22 14.55 -3.92
C PHE A 258 -3.77 15.91 -4.34
N TYR A 259 -3.02 16.62 -5.17
CA TYR A 259 -3.36 17.96 -5.62
C TYR A 259 -3.74 17.95 -7.11
N ALA A 260 -4.91 18.53 -7.41
CA ALA A 260 -5.37 18.70 -8.78
C ALA A 260 -4.50 19.70 -9.55
N ARG A 261 -4.69 19.79 -10.88
CA ARG A 261 -4.00 20.78 -11.72
C ARG A 261 -4.19 22.23 -11.27
N SER A 262 -5.32 22.53 -10.63
CA SER A 262 -5.61 23.84 -10.04
C SER A 262 -4.80 24.15 -8.78
N GLY A 263 -4.05 23.19 -8.23
CA GLY A 263 -3.34 23.30 -6.95
C GLY A 263 -4.23 23.05 -5.72
N LYS A 264 -5.52 22.76 -5.90
CA LYS A 264 -6.41 22.41 -4.79
C LYS A 264 -6.20 20.97 -4.36
N LEU A 265 -6.28 20.72 -3.05
CA LEU A 265 -6.32 19.37 -2.50
C LEU A 265 -7.57 18.67 -3.04
N ALA A 266 -7.35 17.59 -3.78
CA ALA A 266 -8.41 16.82 -4.43
C ALA A 266 -8.78 15.57 -3.64
N LYS A 267 -7.83 15.03 -2.86
CA LYS A 267 -7.98 13.75 -2.18
C LYS A 267 -6.93 13.57 -1.11
N GLN A 268 -7.28 12.79 -0.09
CA GLN A 268 -6.32 12.22 0.84
C GLN A 268 -6.44 10.69 0.84
N ALA A 269 -5.31 9.99 0.87
CA ALA A 269 -5.27 8.55 1.12
C ALA A 269 -4.58 8.27 2.46
N TYR A 270 -5.16 7.36 3.23
CA TYR A 270 -4.61 6.87 4.49
C TYR A 270 -4.31 5.38 4.34
N TYR A 271 -3.08 4.99 4.60
CA TYR A 271 -2.60 3.61 4.44
C TYR A 271 -2.66 2.93 5.79
N THR A 272 -3.52 1.93 5.92
CA THR A 272 -3.96 1.43 7.24
C THR A 272 -3.52 0.01 7.55
N MET A 273 -3.11 -0.75 6.54
CA MET A 273 -2.66 -2.12 6.72
C MET A 273 -1.77 -2.55 5.55
N PHE A 274 -0.66 -3.19 5.89
CA PHE A 274 0.20 -3.93 4.98
C PHE A 274 0.17 -5.40 5.39
N LYS A 275 0.36 -6.29 4.43
CA LYS A 275 0.33 -7.74 4.62
C LYS A 275 1.34 -8.40 3.70
N GLU A 276 1.98 -9.47 4.16
CA GLU A 276 2.90 -10.25 3.34
C GLU A 276 2.15 -11.16 2.37
N PHE A 277 2.65 -11.21 1.13
CA PHE A 277 2.22 -12.12 0.08
C PHE A 277 3.48 -12.71 -0.56
N ASP A 278 3.66 -14.03 -0.45
CA ASP A 278 4.85 -14.74 -0.93
C ASP A 278 6.18 -14.12 -0.45
N GLY A 279 6.21 -13.67 0.81
CA GLY A 279 7.38 -13.05 1.44
C GLY A 279 7.59 -11.57 1.11
N ASP A 280 6.76 -10.99 0.25
CA ASP A 280 6.82 -9.57 -0.10
C ASP A 280 5.73 -8.79 0.65
N LEU A 281 6.11 -7.73 1.37
CA LEU A 281 5.16 -6.85 2.04
C LEU A 281 4.40 -6.00 1.01
N LYS A 282 3.07 -6.08 1.00
CA LYS A 282 2.20 -5.29 0.11
C LYS A 282 1.15 -4.49 0.87
N LEU A 283 0.70 -3.41 0.27
CA LEU A 283 -0.45 -2.64 0.73
C LEU A 283 -1.68 -3.53 0.72
N HIS A 284 -2.33 -3.69 1.87
CA HIS A 284 -3.54 -4.50 2.00
C HIS A 284 -4.79 -3.65 2.14
N ARG A 285 -4.71 -2.48 2.80
CA ARG A 285 -5.88 -1.62 3.00
C ARG A 285 -5.54 -0.14 3.05
N MET A 286 -6.26 0.66 2.26
CA MET A 286 -6.23 2.12 2.34
C MET A 286 -7.63 2.74 2.37
N LYS A 287 -7.74 3.94 2.94
CA LYS A 287 -8.94 4.78 2.94
C LYS A 287 -8.69 6.00 2.08
N LEU A 288 -9.58 6.25 1.11
CA LEU A 288 -9.62 7.48 0.34
C LEU A 288 -10.70 8.41 0.91
N VAL A 289 -10.37 9.68 1.08
CA VAL A 289 -11.26 10.73 1.58
C VAL A 289 -11.25 11.89 0.59
N ASP A 290 -12.43 12.44 0.30
CA ASP A 290 -12.57 13.69 -0.43
C ASP A 290 -12.65 14.84 0.57
N PRO A 291 -11.70 15.80 0.55
CA PRO A 291 -11.67 16.91 1.50
C PRO A 291 -12.78 17.95 1.26
N ILE A 292 -13.47 17.89 0.12
CA ILE A 292 -14.57 18.79 -0.25
C ILE A 292 -15.91 18.15 0.11
N MET A 293 -16.06 16.84 -0.12
CA MET A 293 -17.28 16.10 0.21
C MET A 293 -17.19 15.49 1.61
N GLU A 294 -17.53 16.29 2.63
CA GLU A 294 -17.61 15.83 4.01
C GLU A 294 -18.41 14.52 4.15
N GLY A 295 -17.96 13.67 5.07
CA GLY A 295 -18.57 12.37 5.34
C GLY A 295 -18.35 11.31 4.26
N SER A 296 -17.80 11.65 3.09
CA SER A 296 -17.61 10.72 1.97
C SER A 296 -16.21 10.09 2.00
N TYR A 297 -16.16 8.77 2.03
CA TYR A 297 -14.89 8.03 2.00
C TYR A 297 -15.04 6.68 1.32
N THR A 298 -13.92 6.08 0.95
CA THR A 298 -13.90 4.79 0.28
C THR A 298 -12.74 3.95 0.77
N TRP A 299 -13.05 2.74 1.23
CA TRP A 299 -12.06 1.72 1.53
C TRP A 299 -11.67 0.98 0.26
N MET A 300 -10.37 0.78 0.08
CA MET A 300 -9.78 -0.07 -0.94
C MET A 300 -8.98 -1.17 -0.23
N MET A 301 -9.37 -2.42 -0.46
CA MET A 301 -8.70 -3.60 0.09
C MET A 301 -8.09 -4.41 -1.05
N PHE A 302 -6.80 -4.65 -0.96
CA PHE A 302 -5.99 -5.34 -1.95
C PHE A 302 -5.60 -6.69 -1.36
N ASP A 303 -5.90 -7.76 -2.07
CA ASP A 303 -5.64 -9.10 -1.59
C ASP A 303 -5.19 -9.99 -2.74
N ASN A 304 -4.74 -11.20 -2.40
CA ASN A 304 -4.43 -12.25 -3.37
C ASN A 304 -3.41 -11.79 -4.44
N TYR A 305 -2.37 -11.08 -4.00
CA TYR A 305 -1.25 -10.74 -4.88
C TYR A 305 -0.54 -12.01 -5.34
N GLN A 306 -0.39 -12.17 -6.66
CA GLN A 306 0.25 -13.34 -7.26
C GLN A 306 1.13 -12.92 -8.43
N LYS A 307 2.43 -13.23 -8.36
CA LYS A 307 3.34 -13.17 -9.52
C LYS A 307 2.85 -14.17 -10.55
N GLN A 308 2.63 -13.73 -11.78
CA GLN A 308 2.09 -14.57 -12.83
C GLN A 308 2.56 -14.07 -14.19
N GLU A 309 3.03 -14.95 -15.06
CA GLU A 309 3.24 -14.60 -16.47
C GLU A 309 1.91 -14.27 -17.15
N LEU A 310 1.86 -13.12 -17.83
CA LEU A 310 0.67 -12.63 -18.49
C LEU A 310 0.96 -12.39 -19.97
N ASP A 311 0.08 -12.89 -20.83
CA ASP A 311 0.15 -12.62 -22.27
C ASP A 311 -0.08 -11.13 -22.53
N ALA A 312 0.92 -10.46 -23.12
CA ALA A 312 0.85 -9.06 -23.50
C ALA A 312 -0.36 -8.74 -24.40
N ALA A 313 -0.85 -9.72 -25.17
CA ALA A 313 -1.98 -9.52 -26.08
C ALA A 313 -3.27 -9.08 -25.37
N ILE A 314 -3.45 -9.44 -24.09
CA ILE A 314 -4.66 -9.05 -23.32
C ILE A 314 -4.66 -7.57 -22.94
N PHE A 315 -3.51 -6.90 -23.03
CA PHE A 315 -3.34 -5.48 -22.71
C PHE A 315 -3.48 -4.56 -23.92
N HIS A 316 -3.94 -5.08 -25.06
CA HIS A 316 -4.28 -4.26 -26.22
C HIS A 316 -5.75 -3.87 -26.24
N LYS A 317 -6.04 -2.66 -26.73
CA LYS A 317 -7.41 -2.14 -26.85
C LYS A 317 -8.34 -3.10 -27.58
N ASP A 318 -7.86 -3.78 -28.63
CA ASP A 318 -8.68 -4.70 -29.42
C ASP A 318 -9.11 -5.94 -28.63
N ALA A 319 -8.30 -6.36 -27.64
CA ALA A 319 -8.64 -7.46 -26.74
C ALA A 319 -9.82 -7.13 -25.82
N LEU A 320 -10.16 -5.85 -25.63
CA LEU A 320 -11.39 -5.50 -24.92
C LEU A 320 -12.63 -5.97 -25.68
N THR A 321 -12.62 -5.93 -27.01
CA THR A 321 -13.82 -6.20 -27.84
C THR A 321 -14.05 -7.66 -28.19
N ARG A 322 -13.10 -8.53 -27.84
CA ARG A 322 -13.17 -9.98 -28.02
C ARG A 322 -14.04 -10.61 -26.93
#